data_AF-A0AAN2UHH2-F1
#
_entry.id   AF-A0AAN2UHH2-F1
#
_cell.length_a   1.000
_cell.length_b   1.000
_cell.length_c   1.000
_cell.angle_alpha   90.00
_cell.angle_beta   90.00
_cell.angle_gamma   90.00
#
_symmetry.space_group_name_H-M   'P 1'
#
loop_
_entity.id
_entity.type
_entity.pdbx_description
1 polymer ?
#
loop_
_entity_poly.entity_id
_entity_poly.type
_entity_poly.pdbx_seq_one_letter_code
_entity_poly.pdbx_strand_id
1 'polypeptide(L)'
;MRTFIKFIIAAILTSLIGLEIVQADYRVTNYQQEVHITKNGTADIDKTVTYKFDDDMNGIYLKESLTKPIDGNKPYQWGGLQTITVARNGEKARPIAPRVGDENIGYVTSETPSSVQEKVYYPIKANDDITVRYTYRLKDLIINWDDVSELNWRIISNWDQALENVKITVFLPKQPAKIFKGWVHSSSIGHLTINKKRAELRVTTARVKANHTLELHTYFDKSQTPLNTNIQPGHRAKIISQSEAERTIKHNKTLRMIAICGFIVLPIAFIALFALIVWYKFRIRSQLRHAQQKSGINIETVHIYDIPNDLGPALINARIKQQADVSKVIVATLMDLIARKKVMITYQNVSDVDHAVYRVVDDSGLRQFESLLIDMIFGKKRVDVYQYEFQKPESRVSKRIHNGIASFQREISAAEAKDSIIDSVTTNKVSSTKILMMSLLVIVGGSAIIGLLFMANYSNIWQLWLVAGGMFIMSLVGLLILKQQSTTFFTVPEGVTEKWQWTGFAAMLHDIANLDNKTVLDVQLWDKLLAYAVIFGEANQVAKTLKLWSEDANISVINLPVYMIYSSFGANWSVNLANNIQTNAGFESNVSGNGGSFSGGYSGGGGGGGGGAF
;
A
#
# COMPACT_ATOMS: atom_id res chain seq x y z
N MET A 1 7.41 15.95 -4.62
CA MET A 1 6.67 15.00 -5.50
C MET A 1 7.33 13.62 -5.55
N ARG A 2 8.65 13.52 -5.80
CA ARG A 2 9.40 12.24 -5.78
C ARG A 2 9.33 11.47 -4.46
N THR A 3 9.40 12.16 -3.31
CA THR A 3 9.31 11.53 -1.97
C THR A 3 7.94 10.93 -1.66
N PHE A 4 6.87 11.58 -2.11
CA PHE A 4 5.49 11.10 -1.89
C PHE A 4 5.16 9.90 -2.79
N ILE A 5 5.61 9.93 -4.05
CA ILE A 5 5.49 8.80 -4.97
C ILE A 5 6.31 7.61 -4.46
N LYS A 6 7.52 7.85 -3.91
CA LYS A 6 8.31 6.81 -3.25
C LYS A 6 7.60 6.20 -2.05
N PHE A 7 6.85 6.98 -1.26
CA PHE A 7 6.06 6.47 -0.14
C PHE A 7 4.89 5.59 -0.58
N ILE A 8 4.17 6.00 -1.64
CA ILE A 8 3.07 5.21 -2.21
C ILE A 8 3.59 3.94 -2.86
N ILE A 9 4.68 4.03 -3.64
CA ILE A 9 5.32 2.87 -4.28
C ILE A 9 5.89 1.93 -3.22
N ALA A 10 6.53 2.45 -2.16
CA ALA A 10 7.00 1.63 -1.04
C ALA A 10 5.85 0.96 -0.29
N ALA A 11 4.73 1.67 -0.05
CA ALA A 11 3.55 1.09 0.59
C ALA A 11 2.85 0.02 -0.29
N ILE A 12 2.83 0.23 -1.61
CA ILE A 12 2.32 -0.74 -2.59
C ILE A 12 3.27 -1.94 -2.70
N LEU A 13 4.59 -1.73 -2.77
CA LEU A 13 5.60 -2.79 -2.81
C LEU A 13 5.67 -3.58 -1.51
N THR A 14 5.53 -2.96 -0.33
CA THR A 14 5.45 -3.70 0.95
C THR A 14 4.14 -4.47 1.09
N SER A 15 3.06 -4.04 0.43
CA SER A 15 1.83 -4.84 0.31
C SER A 15 1.93 -5.97 -0.73
N LEU A 16 2.92 -5.90 -1.63
CA LEU A 16 3.22 -6.86 -2.69
C LEU A 16 4.43 -7.75 -2.41
N ILE A 17 5.07 -7.65 -1.23
CA ILE A 17 6.04 -8.66 -0.79
C ILE A 17 5.23 -9.94 -0.64
N GLY A 18 5.38 -10.80 -1.65
CA GLY A 18 4.67 -12.05 -1.76
C GLY A 18 4.79 -12.81 -0.46
N LEU A 19 3.64 -13.32 0.00
CA LEU A 19 3.64 -14.59 0.70
C LEU A 19 4.39 -15.55 -0.22
N GLU A 20 5.63 -15.92 0.14
CA GLU A 20 6.22 -17.13 -0.41
C GLU A 20 5.23 -18.25 -0.08
N ILE A 21 4.45 -18.65 -1.09
CA ILE A 21 3.63 -19.84 -0.99
C ILE A 21 4.63 -20.97 -1.11
N VAL A 22 5.19 -21.38 0.03
CA VAL A 22 5.86 -22.68 0.13
C VAL A 22 4.83 -23.69 -0.35
N GLN A 23 5.07 -24.26 -1.53
CA GLN A 23 4.21 -25.28 -2.10
C GLN A 23 4.34 -26.50 -1.19
N ALA A 24 3.23 -26.90 -0.55
CA ALA A 24 3.23 -28.09 0.27
C ALA A 24 3.34 -29.33 -0.63
N ASP A 25 4.19 -30.27 -0.24
CA ASP A 25 4.46 -31.51 -0.99
C ASP A 25 3.25 -32.48 -1.00
N TYR A 26 2.21 -32.19 -0.21
CA TYR A 26 0.95 -32.92 -0.20
C TYR A 26 -0.20 -32.08 0.38
N ARG A 27 -1.43 -32.53 0.16
CA ARG A 27 -2.68 -31.94 0.68
C ARG A 27 -3.59 -33.00 1.27
N VAL A 28 -4.35 -32.67 2.32
CA VAL A 28 -5.37 -33.56 2.89
C VAL A 28 -6.74 -33.18 2.34
N THR A 29 -7.28 -34.01 1.45
CA THR A 29 -8.48 -33.70 0.66
C THR A 29 -9.78 -34.14 1.32
N ASN A 30 -9.72 -35.09 2.25
CA ASN A 30 -10.88 -35.59 2.98
C ASN A 30 -10.48 -36.10 4.37
N TYR A 31 -11.25 -35.74 5.39
CA TYR A 31 -11.07 -36.18 6.76
C TYR A 31 -12.39 -36.66 7.33
N GLN A 32 -12.47 -37.94 7.68
CA GLN A 32 -13.66 -38.52 8.29
C GLN A 32 -13.31 -39.24 9.58
N GLN A 33 -14.10 -39.01 10.62
CA GLN A 33 -13.92 -39.70 11.88
C GLN A 33 -15.25 -40.11 12.47
N GLU A 34 -15.38 -41.39 12.79
CA GLU A 34 -16.49 -41.93 13.57
C GLU A 34 -16.01 -42.30 14.97
N VAL A 35 -16.82 -41.97 15.96
CA VAL A 35 -16.53 -42.15 17.38
C VAL A 35 -17.70 -42.89 17.99
N HIS A 36 -17.51 -44.17 18.29
CA HIS A 36 -18.52 -45.03 18.88
C HIS A 36 -18.26 -45.12 20.38
N ILE A 37 -19.05 -44.40 21.17
CA ILE A 37 -18.96 -44.46 22.63
C ILE A 37 -19.55 -45.79 23.08
N THR A 38 -18.85 -46.48 23.98
CA THR A 38 -19.27 -47.77 24.55
C THR A 38 -19.89 -47.58 25.95
N LYS A 39 -20.56 -48.61 26.46
CA LYS A 39 -21.23 -48.57 27.78
C LYS A 39 -20.28 -48.30 28.95
N ASN A 40 -18.97 -48.54 28.80
CA ASN A 40 -17.97 -48.28 29.83
C ASN A 40 -17.25 -46.92 29.66
N GLY A 41 -17.68 -46.08 28.72
CA GLY A 41 -17.08 -44.75 28.48
C GLY A 41 -15.79 -44.77 27.62
N THR A 42 -15.38 -45.92 27.10
CA THR A 42 -14.35 -46.03 26.06
C THR A 42 -14.93 -45.60 24.72
N ALA A 43 -14.13 -44.95 23.88
CA ALA A 43 -14.46 -44.66 22.48
C ALA A 43 -13.72 -45.62 21.55
N ASP A 44 -14.47 -46.34 20.72
CA ASP A 44 -13.95 -47.01 19.54
C ASP A 44 -13.95 -46.00 18.39
N ILE A 45 -12.76 -45.72 17.83
CA ILE A 45 -12.57 -44.65 16.84
C ILE A 45 -12.18 -45.26 15.50
N ASP A 46 -12.85 -44.78 14.46
CA ASP A 46 -12.54 -45.05 13.07
C ASP A 46 -12.22 -43.74 12.37
N LYS A 47 -10.96 -43.57 11.97
CA LYS A 47 -10.46 -42.33 11.37
C LYS A 47 -9.94 -42.62 9.97
N THR A 48 -10.57 -42.02 8.97
CA THR A 48 -10.18 -42.12 7.56
C THR A 48 -9.68 -40.78 7.05
N VAL A 49 -8.46 -40.74 6.53
CA VAL A 49 -7.82 -39.53 6.00
C VAL A 49 -7.34 -39.81 4.58
N THR A 50 -7.66 -38.92 3.65
CA THR A 50 -7.22 -39.00 2.25
C THR A 50 -6.24 -37.88 1.95
N TYR A 51 -5.08 -38.28 1.44
CA TYR A 51 -3.97 -37.42 1.06
C TYR A 51 -3.81 -37.44 -0.45
N LYS A 52 -3.45 -36.29 -1.02
CA LYS A 52 -2.99 -36.16 -2.40
C LYS A 52 -1.56 -35.65 -2.38
N PHE A 53 -0.64 -36.42 -2.96
CA PHE A 53 0.78 -36.12 -2.94
C PHE A 53 1.21 -35.43 -4.22
N ASP A 54 1.97 -34.34 -4.07
CA ASP A 54 2.56 -33.59 -5.16
C ASP A 54 4.07 -33.95 -5.32
N ASP A 55 4.68 -34.66 -4.34
CA ASP A 55 6.05 -35.21 -4.39
C ASP A 55 6.14 -36.64 -3.78
N ASP A 56 7.28 -37.30 -3.95
CA ASP A 56 7.61 -38.60 -3.37
C ASP A 56 7.76 -38.51 -1.83
N MET A 57 7.22 -39.50 -1.11
CA MET A 57 7.25 -39.54 0.37
C MET A 57 7.55 -40.95 0.89
N ASN A 58 8.11 -41.03 2.10
CA ASN A 58 8.41 -42.30 2.78
C ASN A 58 7.19 -42.86 3.52
N GLY A 59 6.22 -42.02 3.84
CA GLY A 59 4.96 -42.45 4.43
C GLY A 59 4.17 -41.33 5.08
N ILE A 60 3.28 -41.73 6.00
CA ILE A 60 2.43 -40.81 6.74
C ILE A 60 2.43 -41.12 8.23
N TYR A 61 2.01 -40.17 9.04
CA TYR A 61 1.87 -40.38 10.46
C TYR A 61 0.58 -39.78 11.03
N LEU A 62 0.07 -40.43 12.07
CA LEU A 62 -0.99 -39.94 12.94
C LEU A 62 -0.41 -39.70 14.33
N LYS A 63 -0.78 -38.60 14.99
CA LYS A 63 -0.35 -38.28 16.34
C LYS A 63 -1.53 -37.92 17.23
N GLU A 64 -1.94 -38.80 18.13
CA GLU A 64 -3.00 -38.56 19.10
C GLU A 64 -2.44 -37.99 20.41
N SER A 65 -2.95 -36.83 20.84
CA SER A 65 -2.68 -36.26 22.15
C SER A 65 -3.60 -36.88 23.20
N LEU A 66 -2.98 -37.35 24.29
CA LEU A 66 -3.64 -37.95 25.45
C LEU A 66 -3.88 -36.94 26.59
N THR A 67 -3.40 -35.70 26.47
CA THR A 67 -3.57 -34.70 27.53
C THR A 67 -5.03 -34.29 27.68
N LYS A 68 -5.51 -34.08 28.91
CA LYS A 68 -6.86 -33.54 29.16
C LYS A 68 -6.84 -32.00 29.24
N PRO A 69 -7.98 -31.33 28.99
CA PRO A 69 -8.10 -29.87 29.02
C PRO A 69 -7.73 -29.13 30.31
N ILE A 70 -7.79 -29.79 31.46
CA ILE A 70 -7.66 -29.16 32.78
C ILE A 70 -6.41 -29.72 33.44
N ASP A 71 -5.47 -28.83 33.80
CA ASP A 71 -4.30 -29.19 34.61
C ASP A 71 -4.74 -29.91 35.89
N GLY A 72 -4.21 -31.11 36.11
CA GLY A 72 -4.55 -31.97 37.26
C GLY A 72 -5.53 -33.12 36.96
N ASN A 73 -6.19 -33.14 35.81
CA ASN A 73 -6.95 -34.32 35.38
C ASN A 73 -6.02 -35.41 34.82
N LYS A 74 -6.28 -36.68 35.14
CA LYS A 74 -5.55 -37.82 34.57
C LYS A 74 -5.67 -37.81 33.04
N PRO A 75 -4.57 -38.00 32.27
CA PRO A 75 -4.59 -38.11 30.81
C PRO A 75 -5.62 -39.14 30.33
N TYR A 76 -6.09 -39.00 29.09
CA TYR A 76 -6.76 -40.10 28.39
C TYR A 76 -5.83 -41.30 28.31
N GLN A 77 -6.39 -42.50 28.34
CA GLN A 77 -5.59 -43.71 28.24
C GLN A 77 -5.67 -44.27 26.81
N TRP A 78 -4.51 -44.60 26.25
CA TRP A 78 -4.45 -45.32 24.99
C TRP A 78 -5.04 -46.73 25.17
N GLY A 79 -6.08 -47.03 24.41
CA GLY A 79 -6.74 -48.34 24.42
C GLY A 79 -6.19 -49.31 23.39
N GLY A 80 -5.17 -48.90 22.63
CA GLY A 80 -4.50 -49.69 21.61
C GLY A 80 -5.04 -49.45 20.20
N LEU A 81 -4.11 -49.43 19.24
CA LEU A 81 -4.39 -49.55 17.82
C LEU A 81 -4.99 -50.93 17.52
N GLN A 82 -6.06 -50.98 16.73
CA GLN A 82 -6.70 -52.23 16.30
C GLN A 82 -6.23 -52.62 14.90
N THR A 83 -6.35 -51.69 13.94
CA THR A 83 -5.90 -51.91 12.55
C THR A 83 -5.51 -50.60 11.88
N ILE A 84 -4.58 -50.69 10.92
CA ILE A 84 -4.32 -49.66 9.92
C ILE A 84 -4.55 -50.30 8.56
N THR A 85 -5.31 -49.63 7.70
CA THR A 85 -5.46 -50.03 6.31
C THR A 85 -5.13 -48.87 5.39
N VAL A 86 -4.46 -49.16 4.27
CA VAL A 86 -4.05 -48.18 3.27
C VAL A 86 -4.63 -48.60 1.91
N ALA A 87 -5.23 -47.64 1.22
CA ALA A 87 -5.65 -47.74 -0.17
C ALA A 87 -4.88 -46.69 -0.99
N ARG A 88 -4.37 -47.09 -2.16
CA ARG A 88 -3.72 -46.19 -3.12
C ARG A 88 -4.64 -46.04 -4.33
N ASN A 89 -4.82 -44.81 -4.82
CA ASN A 89 -5.52 -44.49 -6.07
C ASN A 89 -6.92 -45.14 -6.20
N GLY A 90 -7.64 -45.22 -5.08
CA GLY A 90 -8.98 -45.84 -5.02
C GLY A 90 -9.01 -47.37 -5.06
N GLU A 91 -7.86 -48.05 -5.01
CA GLU A 91 -7.78 -49.50 -4.91
C GLU A 91 -8.36 -50.04 -3.59
N LYS A 92 -8.55 -51.36 -3.53
CA LYS A 92 -8.98 -52.05 -2.31
C LYS A 92 -7.97 -51.83 -1.17
N ALA A 93 -8.46 -51.35 -0.04
CA ALA A 93 -7.65 -51.14 1.16
C ALA A 93 -6.98 -52.44 1.64
N ARG A 94 -5.70 -52.35 1.97
CA ARG A 94 -4.88 -53.47 2.48
C ARG A 94 -4.44 -53.19 3.91
N PRO A 95 -4.46 -54.19 4.82
CA PRO A 95 -3.95 -54.01 6.17
C PRO A 95 -2.44 -53.79 6.15
N ILE A 96 -1.95 -52.93 7.05
CA ILE A 96 -0.52 -52.69 7.29
C ILE A 96 -0.14 -53.39 8.60
N ALA A 97 0.87 -54.25 8.54
CA ALA A 97 1.41 -54.95 9.70
C ALA A 97 2.43 -54.07 10.46
N PRO A 98 2.72 -54.38 11.74
CA PRO A 98 3.86 -53.79 12.44
C PRO A 98 5.14 -53.97 11.62
N ARG A 99 5.96 -52.92 11.53
CA ARG A 99 7.20 -52.96 10.76
C ARG A 99 8.22 -53.88 11.43
N VAL A 100 8.80 -54.82 10.69
CA VAL A 100 9.87 -55.69 11.18
C VAL A 100 11.20 -55.29 10.53
N GLY A 101 12.19 -54.90 11.34
CA GLY A 101 13.49 -54.46 10.85
C GLY A 101 13.38 -53.27 9.87
N ASP A 102 14.04 -53.39 8.72
CA ASP A 102 14.13 -52.34 7.70
C ASP A 102 13.08 -52.47 6.58
N GLU A 103 12.03 -53.27 6.76
CA GLU A 103 10.96 -53.44 5.76
C GLU A 103 10.44 -52.10 5.24
N ASN A 104 10.23 -51.97 3.92
CA ASN A 104 9.81 -50.70 3.33
C ASN A 104 8.35 -50.32 3.66
N ILE A 105 7.51 -51.29 4.03
CA ILE A 105 6.11 -51.09 4.36
C ILE A 105 5.85 -51.66 5.75
N GLY A 106 5.23 -50.87 6.62
CA GLY A 106 4.86 -51.28 7.97
C GLY A 106 4.61 -50.06 8.86
N TYR A 107 4.04 -50.25 10.04
CA TYR A 107 3.86 -49.16 10.99
C TYR A 107 4.73 -49.30 12.24
N VAL A 108 5.07 -48.17 12.85
CA VAL A 108 5.79 -48.07 14.13
C VAL A 108 4.97 -47.19 15.07
N THR A 109 4.64 -47.74 16.24
CA THR A 109 3.94 -47.02 17.32
C THR A 109 4.97 -46.45 18.29
N SER A 110 4.84 -45.17 18.63
CA SER A 110 5.61 -44.49 19.67
C SER A 110 4.68 -43.90 20.71
N GLU A 111 4.75 -44.40 21.94
CA GLU A 111 3.87 -43.97 23.04
C GLU A 111 4.63 -43.15 24.07
N THR A 112 4.03 -42.05 24.50
CA THR A 112 4.46 -41.25 25.65
C THR A 112 3.27 -41.07 26.60
N PRO A 113 3.48 -40.63 27.86
CA PRO A 113 2.38 -40.35 28.78
C PRO A 113 1.38 -39.28 28.27
N SER A 114 1.78 -38.45 27.29
CA SER A 114 1.01 -37.32 26.78
C SER A 114 0.55 -37.48 25.34
N SER A 115 1.05 -38.46 24.58
CA SER A 115 0.67 -38.68 23.18
C SER A 115 1.04 -40.06 22.67
N VAL A 116 0.34 -40.53 21.64
CA VAL A 116 0.70 -41.70 20.84
C VAL A 116 0.90 -41.28 19.40
N GLN A 117 1.95 -41.78 18.75
CA GLN A 117 2.21 -41.55 17.33
C GLN A 117 2.29 -42.87 16.59
N GLU A 118 1.52 -42.99 15.51
CA GLU A 118 1.55 -44.10 14.57
C GLU A 118 2.25 -43.61 13.29
N LYS A 119 3.48 -44.06 13.06
CA LYS A 119 4.25 -43.74 11.86
C LYS A 119 4.14 -44.88 10.86
N VAL A 120 3.44 -44.66 9.76
CA VAL A 120 3.16 -45.65 8.70
C VAL A 120 4.17 -45.46 7.57
N TYR A 121 5.11 -46.37 7.45
CA TYR A 121 6.02 -46.45 6.30
C TYR A 121 5.27 -47.09 5.14
N TYR A 122 5.18 -46.34 4.05
CA TYR A 122 4.52 -46.74 2.82
C TYR A 122 5.11 -45.84 1.74
N PRO A 123 6.02 -46.32 0.87
CA PRO A 123 6.64 -45.47 -0.14
C PRO A 123 5.58 -44.93 -1.10
N ILE A 124 5.49 -43.62 -1.21
CA ILE A 124 4.47 -42.87 -1.95
C ILE A 124 5.15 -42.15 -3.10
N LYS A 125 4.49 -42.12 -4.26
CA LYS A 125 4.97 -41.40 -5.43
C LYS A 125 4.19 -40.10 -5.65
N ALA A 126 4.83 -39.14 -6.28
CA ALA A 126 4.16 -37.94 -6.76
C ALA A 126 2.90 -38.31 -7.58
N ASN A 127 1.80 -37.61 -7.32
CA ASN A 127 0.45 -37.84 -7.84
C ASN A 127 -0.33 -39.05 -7.27
N ASP A 128 0.19 -39.76 -6.27
CA ASP A 128 -0.62 -40.76 -5.56
C ASP A 128 -1.71 -40.09 -4.70
N ASP A 129 -2.90 -40.67 -4.75
CA ASP A 129 -3.96 -40.47 -3.76
C ASP A 129 -3.91 -41.62 -2.75
N ILE A 130 -3.63 -41.32 -1.48
CA ILE A 130 -3.53 -42.31 -0.42
C ILE A 130 -4.65 -42.11 0.59
N THR A 131 -5.49 -43.12 0.79
CA THR A 131 -6.49 -43.15 1.84
C THR A 131 -6.05 -44.10 2.94
N VAL A 132 -5.95 -43.59 4.17
CA VAL A 132 -5.56 -44.39 5.33
C VAL A 132 -6.68 -44.38 6.35
N ARG A 133 -7.04 -45.58 6.82
CA ARG A 133 -8.03 -45.79 7.86
C ARG A 133 -7.36 -46.38 9.09
N TYR A 134 -7.46 -45.67 10.21
CA TYR A 134 -7.00 -46.05 11.54
C TYR A 134 -8.19 -46.46 12.38
N THR A 135 -8.15 -47.66 12.96
CA THR A 135 -9.11 -48.07 13.99
C THR A 135 -8.38 -48.22 15.31
N TYR A 136 -8.79 -47.49 16.35
CA TYR A 136 -8.13 -47.50 17.65
C TYR A 136 -9.11 -47.21 18.79
N ARG A 137 -8.66 -47.39 20.04
CA ARG A 137 -9.47 -47.12 21.23
C ARG A 137 -8.88 -46.02 22.09
N LEU A 138 -9.75 -45.16 22.62
CA LEU A 138 -9.41 -44.21 23.69
C LEU A 138 -10.27 -44.49 24.93
N LYS A 139 -9.59 -44.76 26.05
CA LYS A 139 -10.20 -44.99 27.37
C LYS A 139 -10.22 -43.69 28.18
N ASP A 140 -11.09 -43.65 29.18
CA ASP A 140 -11.29 -42.49 30.07
C ASP A 140 -11.66 -41.19 29.36
N LEU A 141 -12.23 -41.29 28.15
CA LEU A 141 -12.67 -40.16 27.34
C LEU A 141 -13.95 -39.51 27.91
N ILE A 142 -14.88 -40.34 28.39
CA ILE A 142 -16.14 -39.90 28.99
C ILE A 142 -16.00 -39.75 30.51
N ILE A 143 -16.52 -38.65 31.05
CA ILE A 143 -16.69 -38.46 32.49
C ILE A 143 -18.18 -38.62 32.83
N ASN A 144 -18.51 -39.46 33.80
CA ASN A 144 -19.86 -39.55 34.35
C ASN A 144 -19.99 -38.62 35.55
N TRP A 145 -20.81 -37.58 35.43
CA TRP A 145 -21.24 -36.72 36.54
C TRP A 145 -22.47 -37.28 37.23
N ASP A 146 -22.99 -36.59 38.25
CA ASP A 146 -24.21 -37.04 38.94
C ASP A 146 -25.44 -36.95 38.01
N ASP A 147 -25.49 -35.93 37.16
CA ASP A 147 -26.64 -35.62 36.28
C ASP A 147 -26.47 -36.07 34.82
N VAL A 148 -25.26 -36.00 34.26
CA VAL A 148 -24.98 -36.30 32.84
C VAL A 148 -23.64 -37.00 32.61
N SER A 149 -23.44 -37.54 31.41
CA SER A 149 -22.12 -37.93 30.92
C SER A 149 -21.57 -36.85 29.99
N GLU A 150 -20.31 -36.48 30.16
CA GLU A 150 -19.62 -35.42 29.42
C GLU A 150 -18.52 -35.99 28.53
N LEU A 151 -18.46 -35.50 27.30
CA LEU A 151 -17.32 -35.59 26.39
C LEU A 151 -16.84 -34.16 26.12
N ASN A 152 -15.62 -33.85 26.54
CA ASN A 152 -14.93 -32.62 26.19
C ASN A 152 -13.60 -32.99 25.55
N TRP A 153 -13.52 -32.88 24.23
CA TRP A 153 -12.41 -33.41 23.45
C TRP A 153 -12.06 -32.48 22.30
N ARG A 154 -10.82 -31.99 22.28
CA ARG A 154 -10.19 -31.47 21.07
C ARG A 154 -9.98 -32.65 20.12
N ILE A 155 -10.81 -32.81 19.09
CA ILE A 155 -10.75 -33.97 18.19
C ILE A 155 -9.63 -33.81 17.17
N ILE A 156 -9.47 -32.60 16.65
CA ILE A 156 -8.43 -32.21 15.69
C ILE A 156 -7.48 -31.24 16.38
N SER A 157 -6.19 -31.52 16.33
CA SER A 157 -5.12 -30.61 16.77
C SER A 157 -3.83 -30.89 16.00
N ASN A 158 -2.97 -29.90 15.77
CA ASN A 158 -1.60 -30.10 15.27
C ASN A 158 -1.46 -30.92 13.95
N TRP A 159 -2.27 -30.60 12.93
CA TRP A 159 -2.05 -31.12 11.56
C TRP A 159 -1.10 -30.22 10.78
N ASP A 160 -0.13 -30.83 10.10
CA ASP A 160 0.89 -30.13 9.31
C ASP A 160 0.28 -29.38 8.13
N GLN A 161 -0.78 -29.94 7.54
CA GLN A 161 -1.51 -29.37 6.40
C GLN A 161 -2.97 -29.10 6.76
N ALA A 162 -3.61 -28.22 5.98
CA ALA A 162 -5.04 -27.97 6.12
C ALA A 162 -5.85 -29.23 5.78
N LEU A 163 -6.94 -29.46 6.52
CA LEU A 163 -7.87 -30.56 6.32
C LEU A 163 -9.08 -30.07 5.54
N GLU A 164 -9.32 -30.63 4.36
CA GLU A 164 -10.53 -30.38 3.59
C GLU A 164 -11.60 -31.44 3.88
N ASN A 165 -12.87 -31.08 3.65
CA ASN A 165 -14.04 -31.97 3.76
C ASN A 165 -14.10 -32.75 5.09
N VAL A 166 -14.01 -32.02 6.20
CA VAL A 166 -14.00 -32.61 7.54
C VAL A 166 -15.40 -33.03 7.97
N LYS A 167 -15.56 -34.31 8.32
CA LYS A 167 -16.79 -34.88 8.89
C LYS A 167 -16.47 -35.72 10.13
N ILE A 168 -17.05 -35.35 11.27
CA ILE A 168 -16.92 -36.10 12.52
C ILE A 168 -18.31 -36.55 12.96
N THR A 169 -18.46 -37.83 13.30
CA THR A 169 -19.74 -38.39 13.77
C THR A 169 -19.53 -39.14 15.10
N VAL A 170 -20.33 -38.80 16.11
CA VAL A 170 -20.32 -39.45 17.42
C VAL A 170 -21.61 -40.23 17.61
N PHE A 171 -21.50 -41.50 17.99
CA PHE A 171 -22.62 -42.40 18.27
C PHE A 171 -22.63 -42.79 19.74
N LEU A 172 -23.82 -42.75 20.37
CA LEU A 172 -24.02 -43.21 21.74
C LEU A 172 -24.57 -44.65 21.78
N PRO A 173 -24.32 -45.42 22.85
CA PRO A 173 -24.70 -46.83 22.97
C PRO A 173 -26.20 -47.16 22.83
N LYS A 174 -27.09 -46.26 23.25
CA LYS A 174 -28.54 -46.50 23.33
C LYS A 174 -29.32 -45.45 22.54
N GLN A 175 -30.29 -45.94 21.79
CA GLN A 175 -31.24 -45.12 21.02
C GLN A 175 -32.66 -45.31 21.59
N PRO A 176 -33.46 -44.23 21.71
CA PRO A 176 -33.09 -42.83 21.56
C PRO A 176 -32.32 -42.29 22.80
N ALA A 177 -31.62 -41.17 22.63
CA ALA A 177 -31.11 -40.37 23.75
C ALA A 177 -32.16 -39.32 24.17
N LYS A 178 -32.48 -39.23 25.46
CA LYS A 178 -33.40 -38.20 26.01
C LYS A 178 -32.67 -36.85 26.06
N ILE A 179 -31.48 -36.83 26.65
CA ILE A 179 -30.57 -35.69 26.73
C ILE A 179 -29.41 -35.95 25.78
N PHE A 180 -29.21 -35.01 24.85
CA PHE A 180 -28.01 -34.94 24.00
C PHE A 180 -27.87 -33.49 23.54
N LYS A 181 -26.81 -32.82 23.98
CA LYS A 181 -26.46 -31.44 23.57
C LYS A 181 -24.98 -31.37 23.24
N GLY A 182 -24.59 -30.51 22.31
CA GLY A 182 -23.20 -30.34 21.92
C GLY A 182 -22.90 -28.95 21.42
N TRP A 183 -21.62 -28.61 21.47
CA TRP A 183 -20.99 -27.37 21.03
C TRP A 183 -19.69 -27.72 20.34
N VAL A 184 -19.38 -26.97 19.29
CA VAL A 184 -18.13 -27.13 18.54
C VAL A 184 -17.40 -25.81 18.57
N HIS A 185 -16.13 -25.84 18.98
CA HIS A 185 -15.25 -24.67 18.98
C HIS A 185 -14.16 -24.89 17.94
N SER A 186 -14.18 -24.09 16.89
CA SER A 186 -13.15 -24.09 15.85
C SER A 186 -13.00 -22.71 15.24
N SER A 187 -11.84 -22.46 14.66
CA SER A 187 -11.58 -21.26 13.82
C SER A 187 -12.32 -21.29 12.49
N SER A 188 -12.90 -22.44 12.12
CA SER A 188 -13.51 -22.69 10.82
C SER A 188 -15.02 -22.76 10.93
N ILE A 189 -15.72 -22.27 9.91
CA ILE A 189 -17.18 -22.31 9.84
C ILE A 189 -17.61 -23.77 9.64
N GLY A 190 -18.51 -24.25 10.50
CA GLY A 190 -19.02 -25.62 10.43
C GLY A 190 -20.46 -25.74 10.94
N HIS A 191 -21.08 -26.88 10.64
CA HIS A 191 -22.42 -27.23 11.06
C HIS A 191 -22.39 -28.39 12.04
N LEU A 192 -23.11 -28.22 13.15
CA LEU A 192 -23.37 -29.27 14.14
C LEU A 192 -24.83 -29.70 14.03
N THR A 193 -25.07 -31.01 13.90
CA THR A 193 -26.41 -31.61 13.88
C THR A 193 -26.50 -32.68 14.96
N ILE A 194 -27.60 -32.72 15.71
CA ILE A 194 -27.85 -33.74 16.74
C ILE A 194 -29.15 -34.46 16.43
N ASN A 195 -29.08 -35.76 16.24
CA ASN A 195 -30.22 -36.65 16.07
C ASN A 195 -30.40 -37.52 17.31
N LYS A 196 -31.27 -37.07 18.23
CA LYS A 196 -31.59 -37.79 19.47
C LYS A 196 -32.20 -39.16 19.23
N LYS A 197 -33.00 -39.35 18.17
CA LYS A 197 -33.63 -40.64 17.86
C LYS A 197 -32.58 -41.69 17.51
N ARG A 198 -31.55 -41.30 16.75
CA ARG A 198 -30.42 -42.15 16.37
C ARG A 198 -29.24 -42.08 17.34
N ALA A 199 -29.35 -41.29 18.40
CA ALA A 199 -28.27 -40.98 19.33
C ALA A 199 -26.94 -40.63 18.61
N GLU A 200 -27.06 -39.79 17.59
CA GLU A 200 -25.99 -39.40 16.67
C GLU A 200 -25.74 -37.89 16.76
N LEU A 201 -24.48 -37.49 16.85
CA LEU A 201 -24.02 -36.10 16.72
C LEU A 201 -23.05 -36.01 15.55
N ARG A 202 -23.29 -35.07 14.63
CA ARG A 202 -22.48 -34.89 13.42
C ARG A 202 -21.95 -33.47 13.31
N VAL A 203 -20.65 -33.34 13.10
CA VAL A 203 -19.93 -32.08 12.81
C VAL A 203 -19.42 -32.12 11.39
N THR A 204 -19.67 -31.07 10.62
CA THR A 204 -19.15 -30.91 9.26
C THR A 204 -18.53 -29.54 9.09
N THR A 205 -17.36 -29.45 8.48
CA THR A 205 -16.74 -28.19 8.07
C THR A 205 -16.00 -28.38 6.75
N ALA A 206 -16.05 -27.38 5.87
CA ALA A 206 -15.43 -27.47 4.56
C ALA A 206 -13.90 -27.56 4.68
N ARG A 207 -13.31 -26.85 5.66
CA ARG A 207 -11.87 -26.73 5.81
C ARG A 207 -11.48 -26.44 7.25
N VAL A 208 -10.47 -27.11 7.79
CA VAL A 208 -9.75 -26.72 9.00
C VAL A 208 -8.31 -26.39 8.62
N LYS A 209 -7.87 -25.16 8.90
CA LYS A 209 -6.51 -24.70 8.54
C LYS A 209 -5.42 -25.52 9.26
N ALA A 210 -4.24 -25.60 8.65
CA ALA A 210 -3.06 -26.20 9.27
C ALA A 210 -2.81 -25.61 10.66
N ASN A 211 -2.39 -26.44 11.62
CA ASN A 211 -2.15 -26.07 13.02
C ASN A 211 -3.34 -25.44 13.78
N HIS A 212 -4.57 -25.52 13.25
CA HIS A 212 -5.77 -25.10 13.98
C HIS A 212 -6.47 -26.29 14.63
N THR A 213 -7.31 -25.99 15.63
CA THR A 213 -8.01 -27.01 16.42
C THR A 213 -9.51 -27.06 16.11
N LEU A 214 -10.09 -28.22 16.38
CA LEU A 214 -11.54 -28.43 16.47
C LEU A 214 -11.84 -29.16 17.78
N GLU A 215 -12.57 -28.49 18.67
CA GLU A 215 -13.00 -29.01 19.96
C GLU A 215 -14.50 -29.33 19.93
N LEU A 216 -14.84 -30.53 20.37
CA LEU A 216 -16.20 -30.99 20.59
C LEU A 216 -16.45 -31.08 22.09
N HIS A 217 -17.45 -30.33 22.55
CA HIS A 217 -17.93 -30.39 23.91
C HIS A 217 -19.39 -30.82 23.88
N THR A 218 -19.72 -31.95 24.49
CA THR A 218 -21.08 -32.51 24.48
C THR A 218 -21.39 -33.20 25.80
N TYR A 219 -22.66 -33.20 26.17
CA TYR A 219 -23.16 -34.02 27.26
C TYR A 219 -24.47 -34.73 26.88
N PHE A 220 -24.68 -35.89 27.50
CA PHE A 220 -25.81 -36.78 27.22
C PHE A 220 -26.26 -37.56 28.46
N ASP A 221 -27.31 -38.37 28.33
CA ASP A 221 -27.86 -39.13 29.45
C ASP A 221 -26.80 -40.03 30.11
N LYS A 222 -26.65 -39.95 31.44
CA LYS A 222 -25.76 -40.84 32.20
C LYS A 222 -26.02 -42.33 31.95
N SER A 223 -27.27 -42.68 31.63
CA SER A 223 -27.69 -44.05 31.32
C SER A 223 -27.08 -44.64 30.05
N GLN A 224 -26.42 -43.82 29.21
CA GLN A 224 -25.68 -44.25 28.02
C GLN A 224 -24.41 -45.01 28.39
N THR A 225 -23.74 -44.64 29.49
CA THR A 225 -22.46 -45.21 29.95
C THR A 225 -22.56 -45.81 31.36
N PRO A 226 -23.44 -46.82 31.58
CA PRO A 226 -23.72 -47.36 32.91
C PRO A 226 -22.55 -48.14 33.53
N LEU A 227 -21.55 -48.53 32.73
CA LEU A 227 -20.38 -49.30 33.18
C LEU A 227 -19.11 -48.44 33.28
N ASN A 228 -19.22 -47.11 33.09
CA ASN A 228 -18.07 -46.22 33.13
C ASN A 228 -17.61 -45.99 34.57
N THR A 229 -16.33 -46.22 34.83
CA THR A 229 -15.68 -46.05 36.13
C THR A 229 -15.08 -44.66 36.33
N ASN A 230 -14.92 -43.88 35.26
CA ASN A 230 -14.46 -42.49 35.32
C ASN A 230 -15.62 -41.58 35.77
N ILE A 231 -15.85 -41.53 37.08
CA ILE A 231 -16.95 -40.82 37.72
C ILE A 231 -16.41 -39.62 38.50
N GLN A 232 -17.11 -38.49 38.41
CA GLN A 232 -16.85 -37.29 39.22
C GLN A 232 -18.14 -36.77 39.85
N PRO A 233 -18.14 -36.29 41.10
CA PRO A 233 -19.34 -35.75 41.75
C PRO A 233 -19.69 -34.37 41.18
N GLY A 234 -20.98 -34.02 41.16
CA GLY A 234 -21.48 -32.69 40.79
C GLY A 234 -22.51 -32.71 39.66
N HIS A 235 -23.22 -31.58 39.53
CA HIS A 235 -24.25 -31.35 38.52
C HIS A 235 -23.71 -30.46 37.40
N ARG A 236 -23.23 -31.05 36.30
CA ARG A 236 -22.42 -30.35 35.30
C ARG A 236 -23.22 -29.81 34.12
N ALA A 237 -24.41 -30.35 33.85
CA ALA A 237 -25.19 -30.00 32.67
C ALA A 237 -25.57 -28.51 32.61
N LYS A 238 -25.98 -27.93 33.75
CA LYS A 238 -26.34 -26.51 33.86
C LYS A 238 -25.12 -25.61 33.70
N ILE A 239 -23.99 -25.97 34.32
CA ILE A 239 -22.75 -25.19 34.28
C ILE A 239 -22.22 -25.12 32.84
N ILE A 240 -22.17 -26.25 32.14
CA ILE A 240 -21.77 -26.30 30.72
C ILE A 240 -22.71 -25.47 29.87
N SER A 241 -24.02 -25.64 30.02
CA SER A 241 -24.98 -24.87 29.22
C SER A 241 -24.87 -23.36 29.44
N GLN A 242 -24.61 -22.93 30.67
CA GLN A 242 -24.45 -21.50 31.00
C GLN A 242 -23.13 -20.94 30.45
N SER A 243 -22.01 -21.64 30.62
CA SER A 243 -20.71 -21.19 30.10
C SER A 243 -20.70 -21.07 28.57
N GLU A 244 -21.35 -22.00 27.88
CA GLU A 244 -21.46 -21.96 26.41
C GLU A 244 -22.42 -20.86 25.92
N ALA A 245 -23.50 -20.59 26.67
CA ALA A 245 -24.38 -19.45 26.39
C ALA A 245 -23.65 -18.11 26.58
N GLU A 246 -22.87 -17.96 27.65
CA GLU A 246 -22.07 -16.75 27.90
C GLU A 246 -21.00 -16.53 26.82
N ARG A 247 -20.31 -17.59 26.37
CA ARG A 247 -19.37 -17.52 25.22
C ARG A 247 -20.06 -17.01 23.97
N THR A 248 -21.24 -17.54 23.65
CA THR A 248 -22.04 -17.12 22.49
C THR A 248 -22.49 -15.66 22.60
N ILE A 249 -22.98 -15.24 23.77
CA ILE A 249 -23.39 -13.85 24.03
C ILE A 249 -22.20 -12.90 23.88
N LYS A 250 -21.05 -13.25 24.45
CA LYS A 250 -19.81 -12.45 24.35
C LYS A 250 -19.36 -12.33 22.90
N HIS A 251 -19.34 -13.43 22.16
CA HIS A 251 -18.99 -13.44 20.73
C HIS A 251 -19.93 -12.53 19.93
N ASN A 252 -21.25 -12.69 20.09
CA ASN A 252 -22.25 -11.85 19.42
C ASN A 252 -22.13 -10.37 19.80
N LYS A 253 -21.82 -10.05 21.06
CA LYS A 253 -21.55 -8.69 21.51
C LYS A 253 -20.30 -8.12 20.82
N THR A 254 -19.23 -8.89 20.70
CA THR A 254 -18.01 -8.49 19.98
C THR A 254 -18.30 -8.22 18.50
N LEU A 255 -19.02 -9.11 17.82
CA LEU A 255 -19.42 -8.89 16.42
C LEU A 255 -20.28 -7.63 16.26
N ARG A 256 -21.22 -7.39 17.19
CA ARG A 256 -22.03 -6.18 17.20
C ARG A 256 -21.18 -4.92 17.39
N MET A 257 -20.19 -4.94 18.28
CA MET A 257 -19.27 -3.81 18.47
C MET A 257 -18.41 -3.59 17.22
N ILE A 258 -17.90 -4.65 16.60
CA ILE A 258 -17.16 -4.56 15.33
C ILE A 258 -18.02 -3.91 14.25
N ALA A 259 -19.29 -4.34 14.11
CA ALA A 259 -20.20 -3.76 13.15
C ALA A 259 -20.47 -2.27 13.43
N ILE A 260 -20.73 -1.88 14.69
CA ILE A 260 -20.94 -0.47 15.06
C ILE A 260 -19.68 0.36 14.77
N CYS A 261 -18.51 -0.12 15.17
CA CYS A 261 -17.25 0.57 14.91
C CYS A 261 -16.97 0.71 13.41
N GLY A 262 -17.13 -0.37 12.66
CA GLY A 262 -16.80 -0.45 11.24
C GLY A 262 -17.76 0.29 10.32
N PHE A 263 -19.07 0.28 10.62
CA PHE A 263 -20.08 0.92 9.77
C PHE A 263 -20.50 2.32 10.22
N ILE A 264 -20.31 2.67 11.49
CA ILE A 264 -20.81 3.94 12.05
C ILE A 264 -19.65 4.80 12.54
N VAL A 265 -18.90 4.33 13.53
CA VAL A 265 -17.92 5.18 14.23
C VAL A 265 -16.77 5.61 13.30
N LEU A 266 -16.11 4.64 12.65
CA LEU A 266 -14.98 4.91 11.76
C LEU A 266 -15.40 5.74 10.53
N PRO A 267 -16.51 5.42 9.82
CA PRO A 267 -16.97 6.25 8.71
C PRO A 267 -17.33 7.67 9.12
N ILE A 268 -18.03 7.87 10.24
CA ILE A 268 -18.38 9.23 10.71
C ILE A 268 -17.13 10.04 11.03
N ALA A 269 -16.18 9.45 11.78
CA ALA A 269 -14.92 10.12 12.09
C ALA A 269 -14.13 10.47 10.83
N PHE A 270 -14.12 9.58 9.83
CA PHE A 270 -13.44 9.80 8.58
C PHE A 270 -14.13 10.86 7.70
N ILE A 271 -15.46 10.86 7.64
CA ILE A 271 -16.25 11.90 6.96
C ILE A 271 -16.01 13.26 7.61
N ALA A 272 -15.94 13.35 8.93
CA ALA A 272 -15.63 14.59 9.64
C ALA A 272 -14.23 15.12 9.29
N LEU A 273 -13.23 14.24 9.23
CA LEU A 273 -11.88 14.59 8.78
C LEU A 273 -11.88 15.09 7.32
N PHE A 274 -12.61 14.40 6.44
CA PHE A 274 -12.73 14.80 5.04
C PHE A 274 -13.44 16.16 4.88
N ALA A 275 -14.52 16.38 5.63
CA ALA A 275 -15.23 17.65 5.67
C ALA A 275 -14.32 18.80 6.14
N LEU A 276 -13.45 18.55 7.11
CA LEU A 276 -12.45 19.51 7.57
C LEU A 276 -11.44 19.86 6.45
N ILE A 277 -11.04 18.89 5.62
CA ILE A 277 -10.19 19.13 4.43
C ILE A 277 -10.90 20.03 3.41
N VAL A 278 -12.16 19.73 3.09
CA VAL A 278 -12.96 20.52 2.15
C VAL A 278 -13.17 21.94 2.68
N TRP A 279 -13.52 22.07 3.96
CA TRP A 279 -13.67 23.35 4.64
C TRP A 279 -12.38 24.17 4.61
N TYR A 280 -11.24 23.54 4.90
CA TYR A 280 -9.93 24.20 4.87
C TYR A 280 -9.62 24.76 3.48
N LYS A 281 -9.86 23.98 2.42
CA LYS A 281 -9.70 24.46 1.03
C LYS A 281 -10.60 25.66 0.74
N PHE A 282 -11.86 25.61 1.18
CA PHE A 282 -12.79 26.72 1.00
C PHE A 282 -12.34 27.98 1.75
N ARG A 283 -11.89 27.83 3.00
CA ARG A 283 -11.33 28.92 3.81
C ARG A 283 -10.16 29.61 3.11
N ILE A 284 -9.20 28.85 2.60
CA ILE A 284 -8.02 29.40 1.89
C ILE A 284 -8.43 30.09 0.59
N ARG A 285 -9.35 29.51 -0.19
CA ARG A 285 -9.91 30.17 -1.37
C ARG A 285 -10.59 31.50 -1.02
N SER A 286 -11.34 31.53 0.08
CA SER A 286 -11.97 32.76 0.57
C SER A 286 -10.92 33.81 0.94
N GLN A 287 -9.87 33.45 1.69
CA GLN A 287 -8.80 34.39 2.05
C GLN A 287 -8.10 34.99 0.83
N LEU A 288 -7.82 34.18 -0.20
CA LEU A 288 -7.25 34.66 -1.46
C LEU A 288 -8.17 35.67 -2.17
N ARG A 289 -9.49 35.40 -2.21
CA ARG A 289 -10.47 36.34 -2.79
C ARG A 289 -10.54 37.67 -2.03
N HIS A 290 -10.50 37.63 -0.70
CA HIS A 290 -10.49 38.85 0.11
C HIS A 290 -9.18 39.65 -0.08
N ALA A 291 -8.04 38.97 -0.23
CA ALA A 291 -6.77 39.62 -0.54
C ALA A 291 -6.81 40.33 -1.91
N GLN A 292 -7.43 39.70 -2.92
CA GLN A 292 -7.64 40.31 -4.24
C GLN A 292 -8.52 41.56 -4.15
N GLN A 293 -9.67 41.46 -3.47
CA GLN A 293 -10.60 42.60 -3.29
C GLN A 293 -9.94 43.78 -2.55
N LYS A 294 -9.16 43.52 -1.49
CA LYS A 294 -8.44 44.56 -0.75
C LYS A 294 -7.36 45.27 -1.57
N SER A 295 -6.88 44.64 -2.64
CA SER A 295 -5.87 45.21 -3.53
C SER A 295 -6.47 46.12 -4.60
N GLY A 296 -7.80 46.34 -4.59
CA GLY A 296 -8.50 47.19 -5.55
C GLY A 296 -8.71 46.56 -6.93
N ILE A 297 -8.32 45.29 -7.10
CA ILE A 297 -8.46 44.55 -8.35
C ILE A 297 -9.86 43.95 -8.39
N ASN A 298 -10.74 44.52 -9.20
CA ASN A 298 -12.15 44.13 -9.29
C ASN A 298 -12.57 43.64 -10.69
N ILE A 299 -11.59 43.29 -11.56
CA ILE A 299 -11.80 43.02 -12.98
C ILE A 299 -11.17 41.66 -13.35
N GLU A 300 -11.80 40.94 -14.30
CA GLU A 300 -11.15 39.84 -15.03
C GLU A 300 -9.80 40.31 -15.59
N THR A 301 -8.84 39.39 -15.72
CA THR A 301 -7.47 39.71 -16.15
C THR A 301 -7.48 40.53 -17.44
N VAL A 302 -7.14 41.83 -17.32
CA VAL A 302 -6.97 42.72 -18.46
C VAL A 302 -5.58 42.45 -19.03
N HIS A 303 -5.48 42.33 -20.35
CA HIS A 303 -4.21 42.24 -21.07
C HIS A 303 -3.35 43.44 -20.77
N ILE A 304 -2.15 43.20 -20.25
CA ILE A 304 -1.15 44.25 -20.04
C ILE A 304 -0.11 44.12 -21.14
N TYR A 305 -0.06 45.14 -22.01
CA TYR A 305 0.82 45.16 -23.16
C TYR A 305 2.22 45.70 -22.83
N ASP A 306 2.31 46.50 -21.76
CA ASP A 306 3.57 47.02 -21.25
C ASP A 306 4.21 46.03 -20.27
N ILE A 307 5.54 45.98 -20.26
CA ILE A 307 6.29 45.18 -19.29
C ILE A 307 6.08 45.83 -17.90
N PRO A 308 5.51 45.13 -16.90
CA PRO A 308 5.08 45.75 -15.65
C PRO A 308 6.19 46.46 -14.86
N ASN A 309 7.43 45.97 -14.94
CA ASN A 309 8.62 46.59 -14.35
C ASN A 309 9.91 46.10 -15.03
N ASP A 310 11.03 46.77 -14.73
CA ASP A 310 12.35 46.46 -15.31
C ASP A 310 13.11 45.30 -14.63
N LEU A 311 12.40 44.41 -13.93
CA LEU A 311 13.03 43.24 -13.33
C LEU A 311 13.20 42.14 -14.38
N GLY A 312 14.42 41.58 -14.48
CA GLY A 312 14.71 40.50 -15.43
C GLY A 312 13.91 39.21 -15.16
N PRO A 313 13.77 38.34 -16.17
CA PRO A 313 12.86 37.18 -16.14
C PRO A 313 13.20 36.15 -15.07
N ALA A 314 14.47 35.97 -14.70
CA ALA A 314 14.85 35.09 -13.58
C ALA A 314 14.27 35.55 -12.24
N LEU A 315 14.35 36.85 -11.97
CA LEU A 315 13.82 37.40 -10.73
C LEU A 315 12.30 37.37 -10.73
N ILE A 316 11.66 37.70 -11.86
CA ILE A 316 10.20 37.56 -11.99
C ILE A 316 9.75 36.13 -11.74
N ASN A 317 10.41 35.14 -12.36
CA ASN A 317 10.10 33.74 -12.15
C ASN A 317 10.10 33.36 -10.65
N ALA A 318 11.08 33.83 -9.88
CA ALA A 318 11.12 33.62 -8.43
C ALA A 318 10.04 34.43 -7.68
N ARG A 319 9.92 35.72 -7.98
CA ARG A 319 9.07 36.71 -7.30
C ARG A 319 7.58 36.39 -7.41
N ILE A 320 7.13 35.94 -8.58
CA ILE A 320 5.74 35.49 -8.78
C ILE A 320 5.56 33.98 -8.56
N LYS A 321 6.63 33.28 -8.15
CA LYS A 321 6.69 31.82 -7.94
C LYS A 321 6.19 31.03 -9.15
N GLN A 322 6.60 31.46 -10.33
CA GLN A 322 6.39 30.76 -11.59
C GLN A 322 7.20 29.46 -11.59
N GLN A 323 6.64 28.38 -12.13
CA GLN A 323 7.24 27.05 -12.08
C GLN A 323 8.04 26.75 -13.35
N ALA A 324 8.78 27.73 -13.90
CA ALA A 324 9.64 27.47 -15.04
C ALA A 324 10.84 26.62 -14.63
N ASP A 325 11.21 25.67 -15.49
CA ASP A 325 12.41 24.87 -15.30
C ASP A 325 13.66 25.77 -15.24
N VAL A 326 14.66 25.34 -14.46
CA VAL A 326 15.91 26.12 -14.28
C VAL A 326 16.59 26.43 -15.61
N SER A 327 16.53 25.51 -16.57
CA SER A 327 17.06 25.70 -17.91
C SER A 327 16.35 26.82 -18.67
N LYS A 328 15.02 26.93 -18.54
CA LYS A 328 14.24 28.03 -19.11
C LYS A 328 14.61 29.35 -18.45
N VAL A 329 14.83 29.35 -17.14
CA VAL A 329 15.27 30.55 -16.40
C VAL A 329 16.66 31.02 -16.87
N ILE A 330 17.60 30.10 -17.08
CA ILE A 330 18.94 30.40 -17.62
C ILE A 330 18.84 31.01 -19.03
N VAL A 331 18.06 30.36 -19.91
CA VAL A 331 17.82 30.81 -21.28
C VAL A 331 17.20 32.21 -21.31
N ALA A 332 16.11 32.40 -20.55
CA ALA A 332 15.42 33.68 -20.44
C ALA A 332 16.36 34.80 -19.96
N THR A 333 17.22 34.51 -18.99
CA THR A 333 18.17 35.49 -18.45
C THR A 333 19.27 35.82 -19.46
N LEU A 334 19.77 34.84 -20.21
CA LEU A 334 20.72 35.08 -21.29
C LEU A 334 20.09 35.94 -22.40
N MET A 335 18.85 35.64 -22.79
CA MET A 335 18.10 36.43 -23.77
C MET A 335 17.89 37.88 -23.31
N ASP A 336 17.55 38.08 -22.03
CA ASP A 336 17.40 39.42 -21.45
C ASP A 336 18.73 40.19 -21.41
N LEU A 337 19.86 39.51 -21.19
CA LEU A 337 21.20 40.12 -21.29
C LEU A 337 21.55 40.52 -22.73
N ILE A 338 21.12 39.74 -23.73
CA ILE A 338 21.28 40.06 -25.15
C ILE A 338 20.40 41.26 -25.51
N ALA A 339 19.13 41.26 -25.10
CA ALA A 339 18.19 42.36 -25.34
C ALA A 339 18.68 43.69 -24.74
N ARG A 340 19.34 43.63 -23.56
CA ARG A 340 20.01 44.78 -22.91
C ARG A 340 21.38 45.12 -23.48
N LYS A 341 21.82 44.46 -24.56
CA LYS A 341 23.12 44.65 -25.23
C LYS A 341 24.35 44.39 -24.34
N LYS A 342 24.20 43.63 -23.25
CA LYS A 342 25.31 43.18 -22.38
C LYS A 342 26.10 42.05 -23.04
N VAL A 343 25.40 41.21 -23.79
CA VAL A 343 25.97 40.16 -24.63
C VAL A 343 25.58 40.43 -26.08
N MET A 344 26.54 40.46 -26.99
CA MET A 344 26.29 40.52 -28.42
C MET A 344 26.46 39.15 -29.06
N ILE A 345 25.73 38.95 -30.16
CA ILE A 345 25.81 37.74 -30.96
C ILE A 345 26.26 38.12 -32.35
N THR A 346 27.28 37.44 -32.82
CA THR A 346 27.85 37.65 -34.15
C THR A 346 27.67 36.40 -35.00
N TYR A 347 27.35 36.61 -36.28
CA TYR A 347 27.08 35.56 -37.25
C TYR A 347 27.98 35.78 -38.45
N GLN A 348 28.51 34.70 -39.04
CA GLN A 348 29.26 34.78 -40.29
C GLN A 348 28.31 34.92 -41.50
N ASN A 349 27.15 34.27 -41.43
CA ASN A 349 26.04 34.41 -42.38
C ASN A 349 24.72 34.35 -41.59
N VAL A 350 23.72 35.17 -41.95
CA VAL A 350 22.40 35.22 -41.31
C VAL A 350 21.68 33.85 -41.34
N SER A 351 22.07 32.98 -42.27
CA SER A 351 21.56 31.60 -42.38
C SER A 351 22.34 30.54 -41.58
N ASP A 352 23.53 30.87 -41.04
CA ASP A 352 24.41 29.95 -40.32
C ASP A 352 24.42 30.27 -38.81
N VAL A 353 23.30 29.93 -38.17
CA VAL A 353 23.06 30.25 -36.74
C VAL A 353 23.75 29.25 -35.81
N ASP A 354 24.20 28.10 -36.32
CA ASP A 354 24.95 27.07 -35.59
C ASP A 354 26.37 27.51 -35.19
N HIS A 355 26.96 28.43 -35.95
CA HIS A 355 28.27 29.02 -35.68
C HIS A 355 28.16 30.41 -35.02
N ALA A 356 26.99 30.77 -34.48
CA ALA A 356 26.82 32.02 -33.76
C ALA A 356 27.80 32.11 -32.57
N VAL A 357 28.48 33.24 -32.47
CA VAL A 357 29.44 33.53 -31.39
C VAL A 357 28.85 34.57 -30.46
N TYR A 358 28.77 34.20 -29.19
CA TYR A 358 28.35 35.06 -28.10
C TYR A 358 29.57 35.74 -27.48
N ARG A 359 29.49 37.06 -27.32
CA ARG A 359 30.56 37.87 -26.70
C ARG A 359 29.97 38.79 -25.65
N VAL A 360 30.66 38.89 -24.52
CA VAL A 360 30.35 39.88 -23.47
C VAL A 360 30.90 41.24 -23.89
N VAL A 361 30.06 42.26 -23.86
CA VAL A 361 30.37 43.61 -24.35
C VAL A 361 30.36 44.62 -23.22
N ASP A 362 29.48 44.42 -22.24
CA ASP A 362 29.36 45.28 -21.07
C ASP A 362 28.97 44.47 -19.83
N ASP A 363 29.80 44.54 -18.80
CA ASP A 363 29.62 43.88 -17.49
C ASP A 363 29.15 44.85 -16.40
N SER A 364 28.96 46.13 -16.73
CA SER A 364 28.53 47.14 -15.77
C SER A 364 27.05 46.98 -15.39
N GLY A 365 26.69 47.29 -14.15
CA GLY A 365 25.30 47.30 -13.70
C GLY A 365 24.59 45.95 -13.66
N LEU A 366 25.33 44.83 -13.78
CA LEU A 366 24.78 43.48 -13.65
C LEU A 366 24.42 43.17 -12.19
N ARG A 367 23.30 42.49 -11.98
CA ARG A 367 22.94 41.92 -10.68
C ARG A 367 23.85 40.73 -10.37
N GLN A 368 23.99 40.39 -9.10
CA GLN A 368 24.88 39.31 -8.66
C GLN A 368 24.60 37.96 -9.33
N PHE A 369 23.33 37.59 -9.51
CA PHE A 369 22.96 36.37 -10.24
C PHE A 369 23.24 36.45 -11.75
N GLU A 370 23.19 37.64 -12.35
CA GLU A 370 23.50 37.87 -13.77
C GLU A 370 25.01 37.77 -14.00
N SER A 371 25.82 38.38 -13.12
CA SER A 371 27.28 38.22 -13.14
C SER A 371 27.70 36.76 -12.98
N LEU A 372 27.01 36.01 -12.10
CA LEU A 372 27.26 34.58 -11.93
C LEU A 372 26.86 33.77 -13.18
N LEU A 373 25.77 34.14 -13.85
CA LEU A 373 25.38 33.53 -15.13
C LEU A 373 26.43 33.81 -16.22
N ILE A 374 26.96 35.03 -16.29
CA ILE A 374 28.06 35.39 -17.19
C ILE A 374 29.32 34.55 -16.87
N ASP A 375 29.67 34.37 -15.59
CA ASP A 375 30.77 33.50 -15.17
C ASP A 375 30.54 32.04 -15.56
N MET A 376 29.31 31.55 -15.44
CA MET A 376 28.93 30.19 -15.86
C MET A 376 29.13 30.01 -17.37
N ILE A 377 28.66 30.97 -18.17
CA ILE A 377 28.69 30.87 -19.64
C ILE A 377 30.08 31.19 -20.19
N PHE A 378 30.63 32.36 -19.91
CA PHE A 378 31.84 32.91 -20.54
C PHE A 378 33.12 32.71 -19.71
N GLY A 379 32.98 32.27 -18.45
CA GLY A 379 34.10 32.16 -17.52
C GLY A 379 34.62 33.54 -17.05
N LYS A 380 35.50 33.52 -16.04
CA LYS A 380 36.09 34.74 -15.45
C LYS A 380 36.89 35.60 -16.43
N LYS A 381 37.37 35.00 -17.52
CA LYS A 381 38.13 35.69 -18.57
C LYS A 381 37.28 36.20 -19.73
N ARG A 382 35.94 36.05 -19.68
CA ARG A 382 35.00 36.49 -20.72
C ARG A 382 35.37 35.99 -22.11
N VAL A 383 35.66 34.68 -22.20
CA VAL A 383 36.01 34.06 -23.47
C VAL A 383 34.76 33.94 -24.32
N ASP A 384 34.87 34.24 -25.61
CA ASP A 384 33.80 34.04 -26.59
C ASP A 384 33.28 32.59 -26.55
N VAL A 385 31.96 32.44 -26.65
CA VAL A 385 31.28 31.15 -26.57
C VAL A 385 30.56 30.86 -27.89
N TYR A 386 30.71 29.65 -28.40
CA TYR A 386 30.03 29.22 -29.62
C TYR A 386 28.70 28.54 -29.32
N GLN A 387 27.70 28.73 -30.19
CA GLN A 387 26.36 28.15 -30.02
C GLN A 387 26.35 26.62 -29.83
N TYR A 388 27.20 25.88 -30.54
CA TYR A 388 27.30 24.43 -30.39
C TYR A 388 27.78 23.99 -28.98
N GLU A 389 28.47 24.85 -28.23
CA GLU A 389 28.97 24.50 -26.89
C GLU A 389 27.84 24.33 -25.88
N PHE A 390 26.69 24.98 -26.07
CA PHE A 390 25.49 24.76 -25.25
C PHE A 390 24.83 23.39 -25.51
N GLN A 391 25.10 22.80 -26.68
CA GLN A 391 24.47 21.56 -27.12
C GLN A 391 25.28 20.31 -26.72
N LYS A 392 26.59 20.47 -26.46
CA LYS A 392 27.53 19.38 -26.13
C LYS A 392 27.70 19.20 -24.61
N PRO A 393 27.31 18.06 -24.00
CA PRO A 393 27.49 17.81 -22.56
C PRO A 393 28.95 17.93 -22.08
N GLU A 394 29.89 17.51 -22.92
CA GLU A 394 31.32 17.48 -22.63
C GLU A 394 31.99 18.86 -22.71
N SER A 395 31.28 19.88 -23.24
CA SER A 395 31.82 21.22 -23.42
C SER A 395 32.18 21.88 -22.09
N ARG A 396 33.13 22.83 -22.15
CA ARG A 396 33.53 23.61 -20.97
C ARG A 396 32.39 24.46 -20.44
N VAL A 397 31.53 24.96 -21.34
CA VAL A 397 30.36 25.80 -21.03
C VAL A 397 29.31 24.97 -20.29
N SER A 398 28.92 23.81 -20.84
CA SER A 398 27.93 22.91 -20.24
C SER A 398 28.33 22.46 -18.84
N LYS A 399 29.61 22.09 -18.63
CA LYS A 399 30.13 21.72 -17.30
C LYS A 399 30.07 22.86 -16.30
N ARG A 400 30.41 24.09 -16.71
CA ARG A 400 30.33 25.27 -15.83
C ARG A 400 28.89 25.61 -15.48
N ILE A 401 27.97 25.56 -16.45
CA ILE A 401 26.55 25.75 -16.22
C ILE A 401 26.05 24.71 -15.21
N HIS A 402 26.33 23.43 -15.45
CA HIS A 402 25.93 22.33 -14.55
C HIS A 402 26.41 22.56 -13.10
N ASN A 403 27.68 22.91 -12.92
CA ASN A 403 28.26 23.15 -11.59
C ASN A 403 27.74 24.45 -10.93
N GLY A 404 27.39 25.46 -11.73
CA GLY A 404 26.98 26.78 -11.26
C GLY A 404 25.49 26.90 -10.90
N ILE A 405 24.64 25.98 -11.40
CA ILE A 405 23.17 26.04 -11.24
C ILE A 405 22.73 26.25 -9.79
N ALA A 406 23.25 25.47 -8.86
CA ALA A 406 22.84 25.57 -7.45
C ALA A 406 23.15 26.96 -6.86
N SER A 407 24.30 27.53 -7.23
CA SER A 407 24.69 28.88 -6.82
C SER A 407 23.82 29.93 -7.51
N PHE A 408 23.54 29.78 -8.80
CA PHE A 408 22.67 30.67 -9.56
C PHE A 408 21.26 30.75 -8.97
N GLN A 409 20.64 29.61 -8.66
CA GLN A 409 19.34 29.57 -8.01
C GLN A 409 19.34 30.20 -6.61
N ARG A 410 20.43 30.00 -5.85
CA ARG A 410 20.61 30.62 -4.54
C ARG A 410 20.70 32.13 -4.63
N GLU A 411 21.47 32.67 -5.57
CA GLU A 411 21.59 34.13 -5.77
C GLU A 411 20.30 34.77 -6.26
N ILE A 412 19.53 34.10 -7.12
CA ILE A 412 18.17 34.55 -7.51
C ILE A 412 17.27 34.62 -6.28
N SER A 413 17.31 33.57 -5.43
CA SER A 413 16.50 33.52 -4.22
C SER A 413 16.91 34.59 -3.20
N ALA A 414 18.21 34.87 -3.07
CA ALA A 414 18.72 35.95 -2.22
C ALA A 414 18.30 37.33 -2.74
N ALA A 415 18.32 37.53 -4.06
CA ALA A 415 17.87 38.75 -4.70
C ALA A 415 16.35 38.97 -4.53
N GLU A 416 15.55 37.89 -4.61
CA GLU A 416 14.11 37.93 -4.34
C GLU A 416 13.81 38.23 -2.87
N ALA A 417 14.53 37.60 -1.94
CA ALA A 417 14.32 37.78 -0.50
C ALA A 417 14.54 39.22 -0.02
N LYS A 418 15.33 40.04 -0.75
CA LYS A 418 15.59 41.45 -0.42
C LYS A 418 14.37 42.34 -0.65
N ASP A 419 13.49 41.97 -1.59
CA ASP A 419 12.30 42.73 -1.98
C ASP A 419 11.18 41.76 -2.38
N SER A 420 10.80 40.90 -1.43
CA SER A 420 9.84 39.83 -1.67
C SER A 420 8.41 40.34 -1.59
N ILE A 421 7.62 40.01 -2.61
CA ILE A 421 6.17 40.23 -2.62
C ILE A 421 5.37 39.05 -2.07
N ILE A 422 6.05 38.02 -1.56
CA ILE A 422 5.42 36.82 -0.99
C ILE A 422 5.28 37.03 0.52
N ASP A 423 4.07 36.88 1.04
CA ASP A 423 3.85 36.78 2.48
C ASP A 423 4.34 35.40 2.94
N SER A 424 5.62 35.34 3.30
CA SER A 424 6.30 34.11 3.71
C SER A 424 5.72 33.54 5.01
N VAL A 425 5.23 34.39 5.92
CA VAL A 425 4.63 33.95 7.20
C VAL A 425 3.32 33.22 6.93
N THR A 426 2.40 33.82 6.18
CA THR A 426 1.12 33.20 5.84
C THR A 426 1.32 32.01 4.90
N THR A 427 2.19 32.12 3.91
CA THR A 427 2.52 31.04 2.97
C THR A 427 3.07 29.82 3.69
N ASN A 428 4.04 30.00 4.60
CA ASN A 428 4.61 28.90 5.37
C ASN A 428 3.58 28.29 6.32
N LYS A 429 2.76 29.11 6.99
CA LYS A 429 1.68 28.61 7.86
C LYS A 429 0.67 27.75 7.11
N VAL A 430 0.22 28.19 5.93
CA VAL A 430 -0.73 27.43 5.08
C VAL A 430 -0.06 26.18 4.51
N SER A 431 1.17 26.27 4.04
CA SER A 431 1.94 25.13 3.53
C SER A 431 2.15 24.06 4.60
N SER A 432 2.58 24.44 5.80
CA SER A 432 2.77 23.52 6.93
C SER A 432 1.45 22.89 7.39
N THR A 433 0.36 23.67 7.43
CA THR A 433 -0.98 23.15 7.77
C THR A 433 -1.45 22.14 6.72
N LYS A 434 -1.26 22.42 5.42
CA LYS A 434 -1.53 21.47 4.33
C LYS A 434 -0.72 20.18 4.47
N ILE A 435 0.57 20.27 4.79
CA ILE A 435 1.43 19.09 5.01
C ILE A 435 0.91 18.28 6.20
N LEU A 436 0.60 18.94 7.32
CA LEU A 436 0.02 18.28 8.49
C LEU A 436 -1.28 17.55 8.14
N MET A 437 -2.20 18.19 7.40
CA MET A 437 -3.46 17.57 6.99
C MET A 437 -3.26 16.38 6.06
N MET A 438 -2.29 16.44 5.12
CA MET A 438 -1.94 15.29 4.29
C MET A 438 -1.39 14.15 5.14
N SER A 439 -0.47 14.44 6.06
CA SER A 439 0.09 13.43 6.98
C SER A 439 -1.00 12.81 7.85
N LEU A 440 -1.91 13.61 8.39
CA LEU A 440 -3.01 13.14 9.23
C LEU A 440 -4.00 12.29 8.44
N LEU A 441 -4.32 12.66 7.19
CA LEU A 441 -5.15 11.84 6.32
C LEU A 441 -4.51 10.49 6.00
N VAL A 442 -3.20 10.45 5.75
CA VAL A 442 -2.48 9.19 5.47
C VAL A 442 -2.40 8.31 6.72
N ILE A 443 -2.06 8.89 7.88
CA ILE A 443 -1.91 8.13 9.13
C ILE A 443 -3.27 7.64 9.63
N VAL A 444 -4.25 8.53 9.78
CA VAL A 444 -5.58 8.20 10.30
C VAL A 444 -6.36 7.37 9.28
N GLY A 445 -6.34 7.74 8.00
CA GLY A 445 -6.98 6.97 6.94
C GLY A 445 -6.37 5.58 6.78
N GLY A 446 -5.04 5.49 6.73
CA GLY A 446 -4.33 4.22 6.61
C GLY A 446 -4.58 3.28 7.79
N SER A 447 -4.46 3.79 9.02
CA SER A 447 -4.74 3.00 10.24
C SER A 447 -6.19 2.54 10.32
N ALA A 448 -7.16 3.40 9.97
CA ALA A 448 -8.57 3.01 9.94
C ALA A 448 -8.87 1.94 8.88
N ILE A 449 -8.27 2.05 7.69
CA ILE A 449 -8.38 1.04 6.63
C ILE A 449 -7.81 -0.29 7.11
N ILE A 450 -6.58 -0.31 7.65
CA ILE A 450 -5.95 -1.52 8.19
C ILE A 450 -6.82 -2.14 9.29
N GLY A 451 -7.33 -1.32 10.21
CA GLY A 451 -8.25 -1.76 11.26
C GLY A 451 -9.50 -2.43 10.70
N LEU A 452 -10.12 -1.87 9.66
CA LEU A 452 -11.27 -2.46 8.98
C LEU A 452 -10.94 -3.81 8.33
N LEU A 453 -9.76 -3.95 7.73
CA LEU A 453 -9.33 -5.22 7.13
C LEU A 453 -9.18 -6.33 8.17
N PHE A 454 -8.55 -6.02 9.31
CA PHE A 454 -8.45 -6.98 10.43
C PHE A 454 -9.83 -7.33 10.98
N MET A 455 -10.70 -6.34 11.16
CA MET A 455 -12.07 -6.56 11.63
C MET A 455 -12.87 -7.43 10.65
N ALA A 456 -12.77 -7.18 9.34
CA ALA A 456 -13.46 -7.96 8.31
C ALA A 456 -13.03 -9.43 8.32
N ASN A 457 -11.73 -9.68 8.42
CA ASN A 457 -11.18 -11.04 8.48
C ASN A 457 -11.55 -11.77 9.79
N TYR A 458 -11.53 -11.08 10.93
CA TYR A 458 -11.90 -11.67 12.21
C TYR A 458 -13.39 -12.01 12.30
N SER A 459 -14.25 -11.10 11.81
CA SER A 459 -15.71 -11.21 11.92
C SER A 459 -16.37 -11.96 10.75
N ASN A 460 -15.64 -12.20 9.66
CA ASN A 460 -16.17 -12.66 8.37
C ASN A 460 -17.28 -11.76 7.77
N ILE A 461 -17.35 -10.48 8.18
CA ILE A 461 -18.28 -9.49 7.62
C ILE A 461 -17.62 -8.86 6.39
N TRP A 462 -17.89 -9.43 5.22
CA TRP A 462 -17.22 -9.03 3.98
C TRP A 462 -17.52 -7.58 3.56
N GLN A 463 -18.66 -7.00 3.94
CA GLN A 463 -19.04 -5.62 3.59
C GLN A 463 -18.09 -4.59 4.21
N LEU A 464 -17.35 -4.93 5.28
CA LEU A 464 -16.31 -4.06 5.85
C LEU A 464 -15.16 -3.81 4.85
N TRP A 465 -14.91 -4.74 3.92
CA TRP A 465 -13.96 -4.50 2.82
C TRP A 465 -14.42 -3.39 1.87
N LEU A 466 -15.72 -3.30 1.60
CA LEU A 466 -16.28 -2.22 0.77
C LEU A 466 -16.12 -0.86 1.44
N VAL A 467 -16.34 -0.79 2.76
CA VAL A 467 -16.12 0.45 3.53
C VAL A 467 -14.65 0.86 3.48
N ALA A 468 -13.73 -0.09 3.67
CA ALA A 468 -12.29 0.17 3.57
C ALA A 468 -11.90 0.69 2.17
N GLY A 469 -12.43 0.08 1.10
CA GLY A 469 -12.22 0.53 -0.28
C GLY A 469 -12.76 1.94 -0.54
N GLY A 470 -13.95 2.26 -0.03
CA GLY A 470 -14.52 3.61 -0.12
C GLY A 470 -13.66 4.66 0.59
N MET A 471 -13.17 4.34 1.80
CA MET A 471 -12.25 5.22 2.55
C MET A 471 -10.91 5.43 1.82
N PHE A 472 -10.41 4.40 1.14
CA PHE A 472 -9.20 4.51 0.33
C PHE A 472 -9.39 5.48 -0.83
N ILE A 473 -10.48 5.35 -1.61
CA ILE A 473 -10.80 6.26 -2.71
C ILE A 473 -10.97 7.70 -2.20
N MET A 474 -11.71 7.89 -1.12
CA MET A 474 -11.89 9.21 -0.50
C MET A 474 -10.58 9.81 0.01
N SER A 475 -9.66 8.99 0.53
CA SER A 475 -8.32 9.45 0.91
C SER A 475 -7.53 9.95 -0.31
N LEU A 476 -7.57 9.22 -1.43
CA LEU A 476 -6.93 9.65 -2.68
C LEU A 476 -7.52 10.98 -3.18
N VAL A 477 -8.84 11.11 -3.15
CA VAL A 477 -9.53 12.37 -3.51
C VAL A 477 -9.09 13.51 -2.58
N GLY A 478 -9.04 13.28 -1.27
CA GLY A 478 -8.58 14.27 -0.29
C GLY A 478 -7.14 14.73 -0.54
N LEU A 479 -6.24 13.80 -0.87
CA LEU A 479 -4.86 14.09 -1.25
C LEU A 479 -4.77 14.90 -2.54
N LEU A 480 -5.58 14.58 -3.56
CA LEU A 480 -5.64 15.34 -4.80
C LEU A 480 -6.16 16.77 -4.57
N ILE A 481 -7.22 16.92 -3.76
CA ILE A 481 -7.78 18.21 -3.35
C ILE A 481 -6.71 19.09 -2.70
N LEU A 482 -5.95 18.53 -1.75
CA LEU A 482 -4.86 19.23 -1.07
C LEU A 482 -3.72 19.52 -2.03
N LYS A 483 -3.30 18.57 -2.88
CA LYS A 483 -2.21 18.74 -3.86
C LYS A 483 -2.46 19.94 -4.78
N GLN A 484 -3.66 20.05 -5.36
CA GLN A 484 -4.05 21.11 -6.29
C GLN A 484 -4.20 22.49 -5.63
N GLN A 485 -4.33 22.55 -4.31
CA GLN A 485 -4.48 23.81 -3.59
C GLN A 485 -3.20 24.64 -3.63
N SER A 486 -3.29 25.86 -4.18
CA SER A 486 -2.24 26.87 -4.07
C SER A 486 -2.06 27.28 -2.60
N THR A 487 -0.82 27.38 -2.17
CA THR A 487 -0.44 27.80 -0.81
C THR A 487 0.28 29.14 -0.78
N THR A 488 0.50 29.76 -1.93
CA THR A 488 1.28 30.99 -2.04
C THR A 488 0.37 32.19 -1.82
N PHE A 489 0.70 32.98 -0.80
CA PHE A 489 0.06 34.25 -0.48
C PHE A 489 1.03 35.38 -0.81
N PHE A 490 0.53 36.42 -1.46
CA PHE A 490 1.28 37.63 -1.79
C PHE A 490 0.94 38.75 -0.81
N THR A 491 1.87 39.68 -0.60
CA THR A 491 1.66 40.86 0.26
C THR A 491 0.54 41.74 -0.30
N VAL A 492 -0.30 42.29 0.58
CA VAL A 492 -1.45 43.13 0.21
C VAL A 492 -1.13 44.58 0.59
N PRO A 493 -1.32 45.57 -0.30
CA PRO A 493 -1.86 45.45 -1.66
C PRO A 493 -0.82 45.18 -2.76
N GLU A 494 0.42 45.65 -2.57
CA GLU A 494 1.44 45.79 -3.64
C GLU A 494 1.79 44.46 -4.33
N GLY A 495 2.02 43.39 -3.56
CA GLY A 495 2.42 42.10 -4.12
C GLY A 495 1.32 41.39 -4.90
N VAL A 496 0.07 41.51 -4.46
CA VAL A 496 -1.09 40.99 -5.20
C VAL A 496 -1.26 41.75 -6.52
N THR A 497 -1.07 43.07 -6.52
CA THR A 497 -1.12 43.90 -7.73
C THR A 497 -0.02 43.55 -8.72
N GLU A 498 1.24 43.43 -8.26
CA GLU A 498 2.34 43.04 -9.13
C GLU A 498 2.12 41.64 -9.73
N LYS A 499 1.68 40.66 -8.92
CA LYS A 499 1.34 39.32 -9.41
C LYS A 499 0.22 39.35 -10.45
N TRP A 500 -0.80 40.17 -10.23
CA TRP A 500 -1.90 40.35 -11.19
C TRP A 500 -1.41 40.96 -12.49
N GLN A 501 -0.54 41.98 -12.44
CA GLN A 501 0.03 42.60 -13.63
C GLN A 501 0.83 41.61 -14.48
N TRP A 502 1.70 40.82 -13.85
CA TRP A 502 2.45 39.77 -14.54
C TRP A 502 1.55 38.65 -15.08
N THR A 503 0.41 38.39 -14.45
CA THR A 503 -0.58 37.43 -14.96
C THR A 503 -1.30 37.98 -16.19
N GLY A 504 -1.64 39.27 -16.21
CA GLY A 504 -2.21 39.94 -17.38
C GLY A 504 -1.23 40.06 -18.55
N PHE A 505 0.05 40.31 -18.27
CA PHE A 505 1.12 40.27 -19.26
C PHE A 505 1.33 38.85 -19.84
N ALA A 506 1.29 37.83 -18.99
CA ALA A 506 1.35 36.43 -19.46
C ALA A 506 0.15 36.05 -20.35
N ALA A 507 -1.05 36.54 -20.02
CA ALA A 507 -2.25 36.37 -20.87
C ALA A 507 -2.09 37.07 -22.23
N MET A 508 -1.50 38.27 -22.25
CA MET A 508 -1.14 38.97 -23.50
C MET A 508 -0.15 38.18 -24.36
N LEU A 509 0.88 37.58 -23.76
CA LEU A 509 1.80 36.69 -24.50
C LEU A 509 1.10 35.43 -25.04
N HIS A 510 0.16 34.87 -24.28
CA HIS A 510 -0.64 33.71 -24.69
C HIS A 510 -1.56 34.05 -25.88
N ASP A 511 -2.12 35.25 -25.94
CA ASP A 511 -3.00 35.67 -27.03
C ASP A 511 -2.21 36.00 -28.30
N ILE A 512 -1.03 36.62 -28.18
CA ILE A 512 -0.08 36.78 -29.31
C ILE A 512 0.29 35.42 -29.88
N ALA A 513 0.52 34.43 -29.01
CA ALA A 513 0.80 33.07 -29.42
C ALA A 513 -0.33 32.42 -30.23
N ASN A 514 -1.59 32.83 -30.03
CA ASN A 514 -2.78 32.21 -30.62
C ASN A 514 -3.50 33.04 -31.71
N LEU A 515 -2.89 34.14 -32.19
CA LEU A 515 -3.27 34.88 -33.41
C LEU A 515 -4.66 35.54 -33.46
N ASP A 516 -5.32 35.82 -32.33
CA ASP A 516 -6.65 36.46 -32.36
C ASP A 516 -6.65 37.99 -32.53
N ASN A 517 -5.50 38.68 -32.46
CA ASN A 517 -5.42 40.11 -32.78
C ASN A 517 -4.03 40.54 -33.29
N LYS A 518 -3.99 41.25 -34.43
CA LYS A 518 -2.80 41.98 -34.89
C LYS A 518 -2.67 43.28 -34.09
N THR A 519 -2.08 43.24 -32.90
CA THR A 519 -1.60 44.45 -32.23
C THR A 519 -0.16 44.70 -32.65
N VAL A 520 0.10 45.84 -33.30
CA VAL A 520 1.46 46.21 -33.74
C VAL A 520 2.29 46.56 -32.50
N LEU A 521 2.99 45.56 -31.97
CA LEU A 521 4.00 45.76 -30.93
C LEU A 521 5.28 46.29 -31.58
N ASP A 522 5.87 47.33 -30.98
CA ASP A 522 7.13 47.90 -31.44
C ASP A 522 8.19 46.79 -31.61
N VAL A 523 8.76 46.72 -32.80
CA VAL A 523 9.80 45.76 -33.22
C VAL A 523 10.97 45.76 -32.23
N GLN A 524 11.27 46.92 -31.62
CA GLN A 524 12.36 47.05 -30.65
C GLN A 524 12.11 46.28 -29.33
N LEU A 525 10.89 45.86 -29.05
CA LEU A 525 10.53 45.16 -27.82
C LEU A 525 10.54 43.63 -27.96
N TRP A 526 10.62 43.10 -29.18
CA TRP A 526 10.45 41.67 -29.46
C TRP A 526 11.46 40.78 -28.72
N ASP A 527 12.73 41.19 -28.68
CA ASP A 527 13.79 40.47 -27.98
C ASP A 527 13.54 40.42 -26.46
N LYS A 528 12.99 41.49 -25.88
CA LYS A 528 12.64 41.56 -24.45
C LYS A 528 11.39 40.72 -24.16
N LEU A 529 10.37 40.76 -25.03
CA LEU A 529 9.15 39.95 -24.90
C LEU A 529 9.44 38.44 -24.94
N LEU A 530 10.31 38.01 -25.86
CA LEU A 530 10.70 36.60 -25.98
C LEU A 530 11.39 36.08 -24.72
N ALA A 531 12.24 36.89 -24.08
CA ALA A 531 12.89 36.54 -22.82
C ALA A 531 11.87 36.20 -21.71
N TYR A 532 10.80 36.99 -21.57
CA TYR A 532 9.71 36.68 -20.62
C TYR A 532 8.80 35.53 -21.10
N ALA A 533 8.55 35.41 -22.40
CA ALA A 533 7.75 34.31 -22.95
C ALA A 533 8.37 32.94 -22.63
N VAL A 534 9.69 32.85 -22.45
CA VAL A 534 10.37 31.60 -22.06
C VAL A 534 9.96 31.15 -20.66
N ILE A 535 9.85 32.06 -19.67
CA ILE A 535 9.44 31.70 -18.30
C ILE A 535 7.93 31.41 -18.20
N PHE A 536 7.13 31.98 -19.08
CA PHE A 536 5.69 31.68 -19.18
C PHE A 536 5.37 30.45 -20.03
N GLY A 537 6.34 29.94 -20.80
CA GLY A 537 6.19 28.74 -21.62
C GLY A 537 5.61 28.99 -23.02
N GLU A 538 5.47 30.25 -23.43
CA GLU A 538 4.85 30.65 -24.70
C GLU A 538 5.85 31.04 -25.80
N ALA A 539 7.15 31.05 -25.50
CA ALA A 539 8.19 31.56 -26.40
C ALA A 539 8.17 30.95 -27.82
N ASN A 540 7.85 29.65 -27.97
CA ASN A 540 7.74 29.01 -29.30
C ASN A 540 6.65 29.63 -30.16
N GLN A 541 5.47 29.81 -29.57
CA GLN A 541 4.30 30.30 -30.27
C GLN A 541 4.46 31.79 -30.55
N VAL A 542 4.92 32.56 -29.56
CA VAL A 542 5.24 33.98 -29.74
C VAL A 542 6.28 34.18 -30.84
N ALA A 543 7.40 33.44 -30.84
CA ALA A 543 8.41 33.57 -31.88
C ALA A 543 7.89 33.22 -33.29
N LYS A 544 7.02 32.21 -33.40
CA LYS A 544 6.37 31.85 -34.66
C LYS A 544 5.45 32.96 -35.17
N THR A 545 4.63 33.54 -34.29
CA THR A 545 3.77 34.69 -34.62
C THR A 545 4.60 35.89 -35.07
N LEU A 546 5.66 36.23 -34.33
CA LEU A 546 6.57 37.32 -34.69
C LEU A 546 7.26 37.07 -36.04
N LYS A 547 7.51 35.82 -36.42
CA LYS A 547 8.03 35.46 -37.77
C LYS A 547 7.05 35.71 -38.89
N LEU A 548 5.79 35.35 -38.70
CA LEU A 548 4.76 35.69 -39.68
C LEU A 548 4.62 37.21 -39.82
N TRP A 549 4.72 37.95 -38.72
CA TRP A 549 4.62 39.40 -38.74
C TRP A 549 5.85 40.08 -39.37
N SER A 550 7.07 39.55 -39.20
CA SER A 550 8.26 40.11 -39.84
C SER A 550 8.26 39.90 -41.35
N GLU A 551 7.79 38.74 -41.82
CA GLU A 551 7.60 38.42 -43.24
C GLU A 551 6.52 39.31 -43.88
N ASP A 552 5.38 39.53 -43.20
CA ASP A 552 4.28 40.41 -43.65
C ASP A 552 4.71 41.88 -43.76
N ALA A 553 5.57 42.37 -42.85
CA ALA A 553 5.93 43.78 -42.72
C ALA A 553 7.30 44.16 -43.32
N ASN A 554 7.99 43.23 -43.98
CA ASN A 554 9.33 43.40 -44.56
C ASN A 554 10.34 44.04 -43.58
N ILE A 555 10.30 43.61 -42.32
CA ILE A 555 11.14 44.15 -41.24
C ILE A 555 12.55 43.57 -41.35
N SER A 556 13.59 44.42 -41.29
CA SER A 556 14.98 43.96 -41.23
C SER A 556 15.29 43.29 -39.90
N VAL A 557 15.29 41.96 -39.91
CA VAL A 557 15.49 41.08 -38.75
C VAL A 557 16.92 41.11 -38.20
N ILE A 558 17.87 41.69 -38.94
CA ILE A 558 19.31 41.69 -38.61
C ILE A 558 19.62 42.34 -37.24
N ASN A 559 18.73 43.21 -36.74
CA ASN A 559 18.87 43.88 -35.45
C ASN A 559 18.13 43.19 -34.28
N LEU A 560 17.61 41.97 -34.46
CA LEU A 560 16.89 41.19 -33.44
C LEU A 560 17.54 39.83 -33.17
N PRO A 561 18.72 39.80 -32.50
CA PRO A 561 19.49 38.59 -32.28
C PRO A 561 18.77 37.54 -31.42
N VAL A 562 17.94 37.94 -30.45
CA VAL A 562 17.20 36.98 -29.60
C VAL A 562 16.13 36.27 -30.43
N TYR A 563 15.35 37.03 -31.19
CA TYR A 563 14.37 36.50 -32.14
C TYR A 563 15.01 35.57 -33.18
N MET A 564 16.17 35.92 -33.75
CA MET A 564 16.81 35.14 -34.80
C MET A 564 17.31 33.77 -34.31
N ILE A 565 17.91 33.70 -33.12
CA ILE A 565 18.35 32.44 -32.52
C ILE A 565 17.15 31.58 -32.15
N TYR A 566 16.16 32.18 -31.52
CA TYR A 566 15.02 31.40 -31.06
C TYR A 566 14.14 30.92 -32.22
N SER A 567 14.00 31.69 -33.30
CA SER A 567 13.29 31.25 -34.52
C SER A 567 14.04 30.15 -35.29
N SER A 568 15.37 30.09 -35.15
CA SER A 568 16.21 29.08 -35.82
C SER A 568 16.32 27.77 -35.02
N PHE A 569 16.39 27.85 -33.68
CA PHE A 569 16.54 26.69 -32.81
C PHE A 569 15.25 26.24 -32.10
N GLY A 570 14.23 27.10 -32.04
CA GLY A 570 12.97 26.85 -31.33
C GLY A 570 13.18 26.41 -29.87
N ALA A 571 12.26 25.57 -29.38
CA ALA A 571 12.36 24.96 -28.05
C ALA A 571 13.62 24.10 -27.87
N ASN A 572 14.24 23.60 -28.95
CA ASN A 572 15.39 22.70 -28.87
C ASN A 572 16.58 23.36 -28.17
N TRP A 573 16.75 24.69 -28.23
CA TRP A 573 17.81 25.37 -27.47
C TRP A 573 17.63 25.20 -25.95
N SER A 574 16.42 25.41 -25.44
CA SER A 574 16.09 25.25 -24.02
C SER A 574 16.02 23.78 -23.57
N VAL A 575 15.55 22.89 -24.44
CA VAL A 575 15.40 21.45 -24.19
C VAL A 575 16.75 20.74 -24.21
N ASN A 576 17.65 21.09 -25.13
CA ASN A 576 19.00 20.53 -25.18
C ASN A 576 19.82 20.96 -23.96
N LEU A 577 19.73 22.24 -23.55
CA LEU A 577 20.33 22.69 -22.30
C LEU A 577 19.74 21.96 -21.09
N ALA A 578 18.42 21.73 -21.06
CA ALA A 578 17.76 20.99 -19.97
C ALA A 578 18.16 19.51 -19.88
N ASN A 579 18.27 18.83 -21.03
CA ASN A 579 18.70 17.44 -21.11
C ASN A 579 20.16 17.28 -20.64
N ASN A 580 21.02 18.26 -20.94
CA ASN A 580 22.42 18.27 -20.53
C ASN A 580 22.62 18.53 -19.01
N ILE A 581 21.58 19.04 -18.32
CA ILE A 581 21.62 19.37 -16.89
C ILE A 581 21.15 18.19 -16.00
N GLN A 582 20.35 17.24 -16.52
CA GLN A 582 19.64 16.23 -15.72
C GLN A 582 20.40 14.95 -15.37
N THR A 583 21.65 14.76 -15.81
CA THR A 583 22.40 13.53 -15.50
C THR A 583 23.09 13.59 -14.13
N ASN A 584 22.66 12.70 -13.23
CA ASN A 584 23.23 12.29 -11.92
C ASN A 584 22.55 12.85 -10.65
N ALA A 585 21.52 12.13 -10.19
CA ALA A 585 21.23 11.99 -8.77
C ALA A 585 21.08 10.50 -8.46
N GLY A 586 22.24 9.85 -8.30
CA GLY A 586 22.40 8.44 -7.93
C GLY A 586 21.79 8.14 -6.57
N PHE A 587 21.24 6.93 -6.49
CA PHE A 587 20.62 6.33 -5.33
C PHE A 587 21.66 5.89 -4.30
N GLU A 588 21.46 6.24 -3.03
CA GLU A 588 21.97 5.46 -1.90
C GLU A 588 20.82 5.16 -0.94
N SER A 589 20.55 3.87 -0.76
CA SER A 589 19.51 3.32 0.09
C SER A 589 20.16 2.60 1.26
N ASN A 590 19.96 3.09 2.47
CA ASN A 590 20.19 2.33 3.71
C ASN A 590 18.84 2.17 4.41
N VAL A 591 18.27 0.97 4.33
CA VAL A 591 17.19 0.53 5.22
C VAL A 591 17.56 -0.86 5.72
N SER A 592 18.10 -0.88 6.94
CA SER A 592 18.28 -2.08 7.75
C SER A 592 16.92 -2.53 8.29
N GLY A 593 16.65 -3.82 8.16
CA GLY A 593 15.48 -4.47 8.72
C GLY A 593 15.59 -4.67 10.23
N ASN A 594 14.43 -4.80 10.88
CA ASN A 594 14.29 -5.62 12.08
C ASN A 594 12.84 -6.08 12.21
N GLY A 595 12.65 -7.39 12.24
CA GLY A 595 11.37 -8.05 12.47
C GLY A 595 10.99 -8.07 13.96
N GLY A 596 9.70 -8.25 14.22
CA GLY A 596 9.15 -8.41 15.55
C GLY A 596 7.83 -9.17 15.50
N SER A 597 7.81 -10.31 16.19
CA SER A 597 6.76 -11.32 16.27
C SER A 597 5.50 -10.86 16.99
N PHE A 598 4.35 -11.45 16.62
CA PHE A 598 3.12 -11.41 17.40
C PHE A 598 2.75 -12.83 17.88
N SER A 599 2.65 -12.98 19.20
CA SER A 599 2.14 -14.16 19.88
C SER A 599 0.62 -14.04 20.07
N GLY A 600 -0.12 -14.99 19.50
CA GLY A 600 -1.57 -15.13 19.70
C GLY A 600 -1.84 -16.01 20.93
N GLY A 601 -2.58 -15.48 21.90
CA GLY A 601 -3.04 -16.22 23.07
C GLY A 601 -4.22 -17.14 22.76
N TYR A 602 -4.11 -18.40 23.16
CA TYR A 602 -5.17 -19.41 23.07
C TYR A 602 -5.63 -19.84 24.46
N SER A 603 -6.94 -20.02 24.62
CA SER A 603 -7.57 -20.55 25.83
C SER A 603 -7.51 -22.08 25.88
N GLY A 604 -7.18 -22.63 27.05
CA GLY A 604 -6.91 -24.04 27.30
C GLY A 604 -8.09 -25.01 27.17
N GLY A 605 -8.11 -25.76 26.07
CA GLY A 605 -8.57 -27.16 26.02
C GLY A 605 -7.41 -28.20 26.09
N GLY A 606 -7.65 -29.49 25.86
CA GLY A 606 -6.62 -30.55 25.85
C GLY A 606 -7.11 -31.77 25.07
N GLY A 607 -6.17 -32.55 24.52
CA GLY A 607 -6.42 -33.70 23.66
C GLY A 607 -6.33 -33.39 22.16
N GLY A 608 -6.32 -34.44 21.32
CA GLY A 608 -6.57 -34.35 19.86
C GLY A 608 -5.54 -34.96 18.94
N GLY A 609 -6.01 -35.34 17.75
CA GLY A 609 -5.21 -36.00 16.73
C GLY A 609 -4.67 -35.04 15.69
N GLY A 610 -3.35 -35.00 15.54
CA GLY A 610 -2.57 -34.41 14.45
C GLY A 610 -2.08 -35.43 13.46
N GLY A 611 -1.41 -34.99 12.40
CA GLY A 611 -0.87 -35.89 11.40
C GLY A 611 -0.24 -35.17 10.21
N GLY A 612 0.49 -35.94 9.42
CA GLY A 612 1.19 -35.45 8.25
C GLY A 612 1.87 -36.55 7.44
N ALA A 613 2.82 -36.16 6.60
CA ALA A 613 3.66 -37.03 5.77
C ALA A 613 5.15 -36.75 6.00
N PHE A 614 6.01 -37.71 5.67
CA PHE A 614 7.46 -37.66 5.88
C PHE A 614 8.24 -38.47 4.81
#